data_AF-A0A9D6RG67-F1
#
_entry.id   AF-A0A9D6RG67-F1
#
_cell.length_a   1.000
_cell.length_b   1.000
_cell.length_c   1.000
_cell.angle_alpha   90.00
_cell.angle_beta   90.00
_cell.angle_gamma   90.00
#
_symmetry.space_group_name_H-M   'P 1'
#
loop_
_entity.id
_entity.type
_entity.pdbx_description
1 polymer ?
#
loop_
_entity_poly.entity_id
_entity_poly.type
_entity_poly.pdbx_seq_one_letter_code
_entity_poly.pdbx_strand_id
1 'polypeptide(L)'
;MNYKRIATAAATLGVCLPLLADSNISAINHFAYGANLGWCDWHPSSVDGVQVNALFLSGNVWFSNCGWVSLGDGKPVNGFAYQNDAATDCGVNLAPDGGLAGKAYGANIGWISFTDSSIEGPIAAKDRPRLDLKTGRLHGYCYSANCGWIDLDTTAPFGFVKLTQLDPGVDTDGDGIPDSWERKYTGGLVKLTQTGDLDGDGVSDYDEYLAGTDPTKASDRFLVVNIAAANAGDSVQITWNSNPSRCYQIQERDNLFSGGWLDVASPGLIAPSEGPTTSATVIEAAARHRYYKVESLLPGASYGP
;
A
#
# COMPACT_ATOMS: atom_id res chain seq x y z
N MET A 1 -22.09 -46.57 13.54
CA MET A 1 -21.13 -46.39 14.64
C MET A 1 -19.87 -45.78 14.09
N ASN A 2 -19.66 -44.49 14.39
CA ASN A 2 -18.53 -43.68 13.98
C ASN A 2 -17.27 -44.08 14.74
N TYR A 3 -16.14 -44.22 14.04
CA TYR A 3 -14.82 -44.11 14.67
C TYR A 3 -14.05 -42.97 14.01
N LYS A 4 -14.11 -41.79 14.65
CA LYS A 4 -13.21 -40.66 14.39
C LYS A 4 -11.84 -41.02 14.95
N ARG A 5 -10.80 -40.99 14.12
CA ARG A 5 -9.40 -40.99 14.57
C ARG A 5 -9.04 -39.56 14.98
N ILE A 6 -8.72 -39.37 16.25
CA ILE A 6 -8.20 -38.12 16.81
C ILE A 6 -6.69 -38.10 16.55
N ALA A 7 -6.23 -37.23 15.66
CA ALA A 7 -4.82 -36.90 15.55
C ALA A 7 -4.52 -35.78 16.55
N THR A 8 -3.64 -36.08 17.52
CA THR A 8 -3.16 -35.11 18.51
C THR A 8 -1.99 -34.35 17.88
N ALA A 9 -2.15 -33.06 17.60
CA ALA A 9 -1.05 -32.19 17.20
C ALA A 9 -0.41 -31.59 18.46
N ALA A 10 0.86 -31.91 18.71
CA ALA A 10 1.65 -31.27 19.75
C ALA A 10 2.06 -29.88 19.27
N ALA A 11 1.61 -28.83 19.96
CA ALA A 11 2.05 -27.46 19.72
C ALA A 11 3.40 -27.25 20.43
N THR A 12 4.48 -27.25 19.66
CA THR A 12 5.76 -26.67 20.09
C THR A 12 5.60 -25.15 20.10
N LEU A 13 5.63 -24.54 21.29
CA LEU A 13 5.84 -23.10 21.44
C LEU A 13 7.27 -22.78 20.98
N GLY A 14 7.42 -22.51 19.68
CA GLY A 14 8.57 -21.77 19.17
C GLY A 14 8.35 -20.31 19.50
N VAL A 15 9.25 -19.70 20.27
CA VAL A 15 9.36 -18.24 20.32
C VAL A 15 9.77 -17.81 18.92
N CYS A 16 8.78 -17.47 18.09
CA CYS A 16 9.01 -16.81 16.81
C CYS A 16 9.43 -15.38 17.18
N LEU A 17 10.73 -15.12 17.20
CA LEU A 17 11.20 -13.75 17.01
C LEU A 17 10.57 -13.28 15.70
N PRO A 18 9.96 -12.09 15.63
CA PRO A 18 9.40 -11.61 14.38
C PRO A 18 10.56 -11.55 13.39
N LEU A 19 10.54 -12.45 12.40
CA LEU A 19 11.34 -12.24 11.20
C LEU A 19 10.88 -10.88 10.69
N LEU A 20 11.82 -9.95 10.46
CA LEU A 20 11.59 -8.95 9.43
C LEU A 20 11.18 -9.77 8.21
N ALA A 21 9.98 -9.50 7.67
CA ALA A 21 9.52 -10.23 6.52
C ALA A 21 10.55 -10.02 5.38
N ASP A 22 10.55 -10.91 4.39
CA ASP A 22 11.47 -10.73 3.28
C ASP A 22 11.17 -9.41 2.53
N SER A 23 12.18 -8.83 1.90
CA SER A 23 12.09 -7.69 1.00
C SER A 23 11.00 -7.92 -0.03
N ASN A 24 10.07 -6.97 -0.14
CA ASN A 24 9.00 -7.01 -1.12
C ASN A 24 9.31 -6.16 -2.37
N ILE A 25 10.55 -5.70 -2.51
CA ILE A 25 11.05 -5.09 -3.75
C ILE A 25 11.33 -6.17 -4.80
N SER A 26 11.09 -5.87 -6.08
CA SER A 26 11.34 -6.77 -7.19
C SER A 26 12.81 -7.16 -7.31
N ALA A 27 13.09 -8.47 -7.34
CA ALA A 27 14.43 -9.00 -7.64
C ALA A 27 14.96 -8.64 -9.05
N ILE A 28 14.17 -7.98 -9.89
CA ILE A 28 14.57 -7.50 -11.24
C ILE A 28 14.67 -5.97 -11.27
N ASN A 29 13.70 -5.27 -10.68
CA ASN A 29 13.62 -3.80 -10.70
C ASN A 29 13.79 -3.24 -9.28
N HIS A 30 15.05 -3.12 -8.85
CA HIS A 30 15.43 -2.72 -7.49
C HIS A 30 16.53 -1.64 -7.45
N PHE A 31 16.94 -1.08 -8.59
CA PHE A 31 17.99 -0.09 -8.61
C PHE A 31 17.44 1.32 -8.74
N ALA A 32 17.90 2.19 -7.84
CA ALA A 32 17.82 3.64 -7.94
C ALA A 32 19.21 4.22 -8.26
N TYR A 33 19.29 5.50 -8.63
CA TYR A 33 20.57 6.11 -9.02
C TYR A 33 20.76 7.50 -8.41
N GLY A 34 21.91 7.74 -7.79
CA GLY A 34 22.33 9.08 -7.39
C GLY A 34 23.63 9.47 -8.09
N ALA A 35 23.71 10.67 -8.66
CA ALA A 35 24.87 11.07 -9.47
C ALA A 35 26.21 10.98 -8.72
N ASN A 36 26.22 11.29 -7.41
CA ASN A 36 27.41 11.20 -6.56
C ASN A 36 27.50 9.87 -5.79
N LEU A 37 26.50 8.99 -5.92
CA LEU A 37 26.34 7.77 -5.14
C LEU A 37 26.48 6.49 -5.99
N GLY A 38 26.25 6.61 -7.30
CA GLY A 38 26.11 5.49 -8.21
C GLY A 38 24.77 4.77 -8.02
N TRP A 39 24.79 3.48 -8.32
CA TRP A 39 23.64 2.59 -8.18
C TRP A 39 23.37 2.24 -6.72
N CYS A 40 22.09 2.33 -6.36
CA CYS A 40 21.54 2.06 -5.03
C CYS A 40 20.64 0.84 -5.14
N ASP A 41 21.00 -0.25 -4.45
CA ASP A 41 20.29 -1.52 -4.47
C ASP A 41 19.26 -1.58 -3.33
N TRP A 42 17.98 -1.62 -3.70
CA TRP A 42 16.85 -1.71 -2.77
C TRP A 42 16.48 -3.15 -2.42
N HIS A 43 17.09 -4.14 -3.07
CA HIS A 43 16.95 -5.56 -2.75
C HIS A 43 18.32 -6.27 -2.72
N PRO A 44 19.24 -5.86 -1.82
CA PRO A 44 20.56 -6.48 -1.71
C PRO A 44 20.50 -7.92 -1.19
N SER A 45 19.50 -8.24 -0.36
CA SER A 45 19.16 -9.58 0.08
C SER A 45 17.67 -9.63 0.44
N SER A 46 17.12 -10.85 0.61
CA SER A 46 15.73 -10.98 1.05
C SER A 46 15.55 -10.48 2.49
N VAL A 47 16.56 -10.61 3.35
CA VAL A 47 16.44 -10.27 4.78
C VAL A 47 16.77 -8.80 5.07
N ASP A 48 17.76 -8.25 4.38
CA ASP A 48 18.25 -6.88 4.65
C ASP A 48 17.63 -5.83 3.75
N GLY A 49 16.96 -6.27 2.68
CA GLY A 49 16.36 -5.38 1.68
C GLY A 49 15.16 -4.61 2.20
N VAL A 50 14.66 -3.72 1.36
CA VAL A 50 13.58 -2.82 1.75
C VAL A 50 12.26 -3.57 1.83
N GLN A 51 11.53 -3.30 2.90
CA GLN A 51 10.15 -3.67 3.04
C GLN A 51 9.27 -2.44 2.98
N VAL A 52 8.25 -2.47 2.12
CA VAL A 52 7.26 -1.41 2.00
C VAL A 52 5.92 -1.94 2.49
N ASN A 53 5.47 -1.47 3.65
CA ASN A 53 4.14 -1.79 4.14
C ASN A 53 3.13 -0.67 3.79
N ALA A 54 1.88 -0.82 4.24
CA ALA A 54 0.83 0.13 3.93
C ALA A 54 1.01 1.56 4.47
N LEU A 55 1.93 1.79 5.41
CA LEU A 55 2.09 3.05 6.14
C LEU A 55 3.53 3.59 6.21
N PHE A 56 4.53 2.74 6.02
CA PHE A 56 5.95 3.10 6.11
C PHE A 56 6.86 2.05 5.46
N LEU A 57 8.13 2.43 5.32
CA LEU A 57 9.20 1.60 4.80
C LEU A 57 10.13 1.18 5.95
N SER A 58 10.79 0.04 5.79
CA SER A 58 11.81 -0.44 6.70
C SER A 58 12.88 -1.23 5.96
N GLY A 59 13.92 -1.65 6.68
CA GLY A 59 15.06 -2.35 6.09
C GLY A 59 16.08 -1.38 5.51
N ASN A 60 16.94 -1.90 4.63
CA ASN A 60 18.11 -1.16 4.17
C ASN A 60 18.27 -1.18 2.65
N VAL A 61 18.81 -0.08 2.16
CA VAL A 61 19.27 0.09 0.77
C VAL A 61 20.81 0.06 0.79
N TRP A 62 21.40 -0.69 -0.13
CA TRP A 62 22.85 -0.73 -0.30
C TRP A 62 23.31 0.25 -1.37
N PHE A 63 24.12 1.23 -0.97
CA PHE A 63 24.73 2.19 -1.88
C PHE A 63 26.17 1.77 -2.15
N SER A 64 26.51 1.47 -3.41
CA SER A 64 27.83 0.92 -3.76
C SER A 64 29.01 1.77 -3.25
N ASN A 65 28.86 3.10 -3.22
CA ASN A 65 29.90 4.03 -2.80
C ASN A 65 29.80 4.47 -1.34
N CYS A 66 28.68 4.22 -0.66
CA CYS A 66 28.40 4.78 0.66
C CYS A 66 27.96 3.75 1.71
N GLY A 67 27.77 2.49 1.31
CA GLY A 67 27.34 1.40 2.19
C GLY A 67 25.84 1.45 2.50
N TRP A 68 25.48 0.98 3.69
CA TRP A 68 24.09 0.81 4.11
C TRP A 68 23.41 2.13 4.45
N VAL A 69 22.18 2.27 3.97
CA VAL A 69 21.23 3.32 4.36
C VAL A 69 19.97 2.64 4.87
N SER A 70 19.57 2.96 6.10
CA SER A 70 18.33 2.48 6.70
C SER A 70 17.18 3.40 6.35
N LEU A 71 16.04 2.81 5.96
CA LEU A 71 14.77 3.52 5.77
C LEU A 71 13.91 3.53 7.06
N GLY A 72 14.39 2.92 8.14
CA GLY A 72 13.68 2.72 9.40
C GLY A 72 13.83 1.29 9.93
N ASP A 73 13.55 1.11 11.22
CA ASP A 73 13.73 -0.16 11.95
C ASP A 73 12.50 -1.08 11.92
N GLY A 74 11.43 -0.65 11.26
CA GLY A 74 10.15 -1.35 11.17
C GLY A 74 9.26 -1.18 12.40
N LYS A 75 9.67 -0.39 13.40
CA LYS A 75 9.05 -0.31 14.72
C LYS A 75 8.84 1.14 15.16
N PRO A 76 8.03 1.92 14.42
CA PRO A 76 7.72 3.28 14.83
C PRO A 76 7.15 3.29 16.25
N VAL A 77 7.46 4.32 17.04
CA VAL A 77 7.13 4.37 18.49
C VAL A 77 5.64 4.23 18.76
N ASN A 78 4.80 4.79 17.89
CA ASN A 78 3.34 4.69 17.99
C ASN A 78 2.77 3.42 17.30
N GLY A 79 3.61 2.63 16.66
CA GLY A 79 3.27 1.39 15.97
C GLY A 79 2.69 1.55 14.56
N PHE A 80 2.61 2.77 14.00
CA PHE A 80 2.03 3.01 12.68
C PHE A 80 2.71 4.07 11.81
N ALA A 81 3.52 4.98 12.36
CA ALA A 81 4.30 5.95 11.58
C ALA A 81 5.49 6.51 12.36
N TYR A 82 6.65 6.61 11.72
CA TYR A 82 7.82 7.25 12.34
C TYR A 82 7.54 8.73 12.58
N GLN A 83 7.71 9.18 13.82
CA GLN A 83 7.49 10.60 14.16
C GLN A 83 8.60 11.49 13.60
N ASN A 84 9.78 10.92 13.30
CA ASN A 84 10.94 11.64 12.78
C ASN A 84 11.38 12.82 13.66
N ASP A 85 11.09 12.74 14.97
CA ASP A 85 11.45 13.74 15.99
C ASP A 85 12.68 13.32 16.83
N ALA A 86 13.09 12.05 16.73
CA ALA A 86 14.26 11.48 17.40
C ALA A 86 15.02 10.52 16.48
N ALA A 87 16.32 10.33 16.75
CA ALA A 87 17.16 9.37 16.01
C ALA A 87 16.76 7.90 16.26
N THR A 88 15.98 7.64 17.30
CA THR A 88 15.43 6.31 17.62
C THR A 88 14.05 6.07 17.01
N ASP A 89 13.44 7.09 16.38
CA ASP A 89 12.14 7.00 15.71
C ASP A 89 12.18 7.78 14.39
N CYS A 90 13.13 7.41 13.54
CA CYS A 90 13.32 8.00 12.23
C CYS A 90 13.15 6.96 11.14
N GLY A 91 12.52 7.36 10.04
CA GLY A 91 12.31 6.50 8.90
C GLY A 91 11.44 7.16 7.84
N VAL A 92 11.11 6.38 6.81
CA VAL A 92 10.31 6.82 5.68
C VAL A 92 8.89 6.31 5.83
N ASN A 93 7.93 7.22 5.93
CA ASN A 93 6.49 6.95 5.95
C ASN A 93 5.91 6.96 4.52
N LEU A 94 4.86 6.17 4.32
CA LEU A 94 4.03 6.12 3.11
C LEU A 94 2.68 6.76 3.41
N ALA A 95 2.38 7.86 2.73
CA ALA A 95 1.10 8.54 2.80
C ALA A 95 0.04 7.78 2.00
N PRO A 96 -1.26 7.95 2.32
CA PRO A 96 -2.35 7.26 1.64
C PRO A 96 -2.38 7.45 0.12
N ASP A 97 -1.95 8.60 -0.41
CA ASP A 97 -1.90 8.90 -1.84
C ASP A 97 -0.63 8.36 -2.55
N GLY A 98 0.18 7.59 -1.83
CA GLY A 98 1.46 7.07 -2.27
C GLY A 98 2.64 8.01 -1.99
N GLY A 99 2.44 9.20 -1.46
CA GLY A 99 3.55 10.11 -1.15
C GLY A 99 4.53 9.50 -0.13
N LEU A 100 5.84 9.60 -0.37
CA LEU A 100 6.85 9.18 0.60
C LEU A 100 7.34 10.37 1.40
N ALA A 101 7.56 10.18 2.70
CA ALA A 101 7.89 11.25 3.63
C ALA A 101 8.81 10.84 4.76
N GLY A 102 9.61 11.76 5.29
CA GLY A 102 10.51 11.48 6.42
C GLY A 102 11.97 11.38 6.01
N LYS A 103 12.77 10.66 6.81
CA LYS A 103 14.22 10.64 6.70
C LYS A 103 14.80 9.24 6.78
N ALA A 104 15.67 8.92 5.84
CA ALA A 104 16.54 7.76 5.87
C ALA A 104 17.95 8.17 6.33
N TYR A 105 18.73 7.22 6.84
CA TYR A 105 20.06 7.49 7.40
C TYR A 105 21.07 6.44 6.98
N GLY A 106 22.25 6.89 6.54
CA GLY A 106 23.42 6.02 6.38
C GLY A 106 24.65 6.63 7.06
N ALA A 107 25.47 5.79 7.69
CA ALA A 107 26.60 6.25 8.50
C ALA A 107 27.63 7.10 7.71
N ASN A 108 27.80 6.81 6.41
CA ASN A 108 28.78 7.50 5.56
C ASN A 108 28.19 8.65 4.73
N ILE A 109 26.85 8.71 4.60
CA ILE A 109 26.12 9.67 3.75
C ILE A 109 25.30 10.66 4.58
N GLY A 110 25.04 10.37 5.85
CA GLY A 110 24.16 11.14 6.71
C GLY A 110 22.70 10.97 6.32
N TRP A 111 21.93 12.04 6.50
CA TRP A 111 20.48 12.05 6.27
C TRP A 111 20.13 12.14 4.78
N ILE A 112 19.11 11.39 4.40
CA ILE A 112 18.43 11.46 3.11
C ILE A 112 16.96 11.78 3.36
N SER A 113 16.49 12.89 2.80
CA SER A 113 15.12 13.37 2.95
C SER A 113 14.24 12.87 1.82
N PHE A 114 13.10 12.28 2.17
CA PHE A 114 12.04 11.88 1.22
C PHE A 114 10.94 12.95 1.10
N THR A 115 10.99 14.05 1.85
CA THR A 115 10.12 15.21 1.64
C THR A 115 10.92 16.49 1.58
N ASP A 116 10.34 17.47 0.92
CA ASP A 116 10.78 18.86 1.02
C ASP A 116 9.73 19.72 1.70
N SER A 117 10.12 20.28 2.85
CA SER A 117 9.77 21.66 3.16
C SER A 117 10.86 22.41 3.94
N SER A 118 12.06 21.84 4.14
CA SER A 118 13.07 22.54 4.95
C SER A 118 14.53 22.39 4.55
N ILE A 119 14.88 21.75 3.43
CA ILE A 119 16.28 21.72 2.99
C ILE A 119 16.33 21.82 1.46
N GLU A 120 16.59 23.05 0.99
CA GLU A 120 17.01 23.40 -0.38
C GLU A 120 15.98 23.30 -1.53
N GLY A 121 14.91 24.09 -1.40
CA GLY A 121 14.10 24.57 -2.52
C GLY A 121 12.96 23.63 -2.95
N PRO A 122 11.80 24.18 -3.36
CA PRO A 122 10.57 23.42 -3.60
C PRO A 122 10.81 22.29 -4.62
N ILE A 123 10.84 21.04 -4.16
CA ILE A 123 10.66 19.89 -5.06
C ILE A 123 9.29 20.09 -5.71
N ALA A 124 9.26 20.26 -7.03
CA ALA A 124 8.02 20.38 -7.76
C ALA A 124 7.15 19.15 -7.44
N ALA A 125 5.83 19.31 -7.33
CA ALA A 125 4.94 18.22 -6.90
C ALA A 125 5.14 16.92 -7.73
N LYS A 126 5.46 17.06 -9.02
CA LYS A 126 5.79 15.96 -9.93
C LYS A 126 7.06 15.17 -9.60
N ASP A 127 7.99 15.79 -8.86
CA ASP A 127 9.33 15.26 -8.56
C ASP A 127 9.42 14.74 -7.12
N ARG A 128 8.34 14.86 -6.34
CA ARG A 128 8.26 14.33 -4.97
C ARG A 128 8.30 12.81 -4.99
N PRO A 129 9.04 12.17 -4.06
CA PRO A 129 9.15 10.74 -4.08
C PRO A 129 7.81 10.13 -3.68
N ARG A 130 7.38 9.11 -4.43
CA ARG A 130 6.07 8.50 -4.26
C ARG A 130 6.05 7.06 -4.76
N LEU A 131 5.16 6.27 -4.21
CA LEU A 131 4.75 4.96 -4.71
C LEU A 131 3.51 5.12 -5.59
N ASP A 132 3.61 4.69 -6.84
CA ASP A 132 2.41 4.47 -7.66
C ASP A 132 1.70 3.21 -7.18
N LEU A 133 0.57 3.39 -6.50
CA LEU A 133 -0.23 2.33 -5.91
C LEU A 133 -0.80 1.34 -6.95
N LYS A 134 -0.96 1.77 -8.21
CA LYS A 134 -1.46 0.91 -9.28
C LYS A 134 -0.36 0.01 -9.83
N THR A 135 0.84 0.55 -10.03
CA THR A 135 1.93 -0.18 -10.67
C THR A 135 2.94 -0.78 -9.69
N GLY A 136 2.94 -0.32 -8.44
CA GLY A 136 3.95 -0.64 -7.44
C GLY A 136 5.31 0.02 -7.71
N ARG A 137 5.41 0.99 -8.63
CA ARG A 137 6.67 1.63 -9.01
C ARG A 137 6.93 2.87 -8.13
N LEU A 138 8.17 3.03 -7.66
CA LEU A 138 8.59 4.28 -7.03
C LEU A 138 8.91 5.31 -8.10
N HIS A 139 8.55 6.56 -7.82
CA HIS A 139 8.77 7.74 -8.64
C HIS A 139 9.41 8.85 -7.83
N GLY A 140 9.96 9.86 -8.52
CA GLY A 140 10.48 11.08 -7.93
C GLY A 140 11.89 10.95 -7.35
N TYR A 141 12.28 11.95 -6.56
CA TYR A 141 13.64 12.10 -6.06
C TYR A 141 13.67 12.22 -4.54
N CYS A 142 14.70 11.66 -3.91
CA CYS A 142 15.08 11.99 -2.54
C CYS A 142 16.43 12.72 -2.51
N TYR A 143 16.69 13.47 -1.44
CA TYR A 143 17.83 14.39 -1.37
C TYR A 143 18.70 14.16 -0.15
N SER A 144 20.01 14.18 -0.32
CA SER A 144 20.98 14.25 0.77
C SER A 144 21.85 15.49 0.64
N ALA A 145 22.01 16.26 1.72
CA ALA A 145 22.91 17.42 1.71
C ALA A 145 24.38 17.07 1.42
N ASN A 146 24.78 15.82 1.70
CA ASN A 146 26.15 15.37 1.50
C ASN A 146 26.39 14.79 0.10
N CYS A 147 25.34 14.37 -0.61
CA CYS A 147 25.48 13.59 -1.84
C CYS A 147 24.54 14.01 -2.97
N GLY A 148 23.65 14.97 -2.75
CA GLY A 148 22.73 15.49 -3.74
C GLY A 148 21.51 14.60 -3.96
N TRP A 149 20.97 14.70 -5.18
CA TRP A 149 19.74 14.03 -5.60
C TRP A 149 19.93 12.54 -5.91
N ILE A 150 18.92 11.76 -5.54
CA ILE A 150 18.78 10.33 -5.81
C ILE A 150 17.48 10.15 -6.56
N ASP A 151 17.57 9.65 -7.79
CA ASP A 151 16.46 9.33 -8.67
C ASP A 151 15.94 7.92 -8.38
N LEU A 152 14.67 7.81 -7.98
CA LEU A 152 14.00 6.53 -7.71
C LEU A 152 13.47 5.87 -8.99
N ASP A 153 13.44 6.62 -10.09
CA ASP A 153 12.74 6.28 -11.33
C ASP A 153 13.52 6.71 -12.58
N THR A 154 14.77 6.27 -12.66
CA THR A 154 15.59 6.64 -13.80
C THR A 154 15.12 5.95 -15.09
N THR A 155 15.26 6.65 -16.21
CA THR A 155 14.93 6.16 -17.55
C THR A 155 16.04 5.28 -18.15
N ALA A 156 17.17 5.14 -17.45
CA ALA A 156 18.24 4.23 -17.83
C ALA A 156 17.76 2.77 -17.81
N PRO A 157 18.29 1.89 -18.69
CA PRO A 157 17.98 0.46 -18.61
C PRO A 157 18.37 -0.04 -17.22
N PHE A 158 17.43 -0.71 -16.54
CA PHE A 158 17.52 -1.30 -15.18
C PHE A 158 17.31 -0.36 -13.98
N GLY A 159 17.01 0.93 -14.18
CA GLY A 159 17.02 1.88 -13.06
C GLY A 159 15.65 2.36 -12.58
N PHE A 160 14.80 1.45 -12.10
CA PHE A 160 13.69 1.88 -11.26
C PHE A 160 13.41 0.85 -10.19
N VAL A 161 12.84 1.33 -9.08
CA VAL A 161 12.43 0.48 -7.96
C VAL A 161 10.96 0.14 -8.11
N LYS A 162 10.64 -1.15 -8.02
CA LYS A 162 9.27 -1.63 -8.10
C LYS A 162 9.00 -2.66 -7.00
N LEU A 163 7.86 -2.58 -6.35
CA LEU A 163 7.35 -3.60 -5.45
C LEU A 163 6.87 -4.83 -6.23
N THR A 164 6.98 -5.99 -5.58
CA THR A 164 6.27 -7.21 -5.97
C THR A 164 4.85 -7.17 -5.45
N GLN A 165 4.68 -6.82 -4.18
CA GLN A 165 3.41 -6.62 -3.50
C GLN A 165 3.61 -5.72 -2.28
N LEU A 166 2.58 -4.99 -1.86
CA LEU A 166 2.59 -4.25 -0.60
C LEU A 166 2.43 -5.21 0.58
N ASP A 167 3.26 -5.06 1.61
CA ASP A 167 3.11 -5.84 2.83
C ASP A 167 1.95 -5.28 3.67
N PRO A 168 0.90 -6.06 3.99
CA PRO A 168 -0.14 -5.62 4.92
C PRO A 168 0.44 -5.28 6.30
N GLY A 169 1.57 -5.86 6.69
CA GLY A 169 2.21 -5.70 7.98
C GLY A 169 1.90 -6.84 8.94
N VAL A 170 2.43 -6.72 10.16
CA VAL A 170 2.21 -7.71 11.23
C VAL A 170 0.75 -7.67 11.69
N ASP A 171 0.17 -8.85 11.91
CA ASP A 171 -1.15 -9.10 12.49
C ASP A 171 -0.94 -10.07 13.67
N THR A 172 -0.95 -9.53 14.89
CA THR A 172 -0.54 -10.25 16.11
C THR A 172 -1.67 -11.09 16.69
N ASP A 173 -2.91 -10.63 16.60
CA ASP A 173 -4.09 -11.33 17.14
C ASP A 173 -4.77 -12.22 16.10
N GLY A 174 -4.38 -12.12 14.84
CA GLY A 174 -4.65 -13.09 13.78
C GLY A 174 -6.04 -12.97 13.19
N ASP A 175 -6.62 -11.78 13.19
CA ASP A 175 -7.96 -11.51 12.70
C ASP A 175 -7.98 -11.03 11.24
N GLY A 176 -6.81 -10.86 10.62
CA GLY A 176 -6.61 -10.39 9.26
C GLY A 176 -6.48 -8.87 9.13
N ILE A 177 -6.55 -8.13 10.23
CA ILE A 177 -6.37 -6.68 10.28
C ILE A 177 -4.94 -6.39 10.81
N PRO A 178 -4.11 -5.63 10.08
CA PRO A 178 -2.75 -5.36 10.55
C PRO A 178 -2.73 -4.53 11.83
N ASP A 179 -1.82 -4.85 12.74
CA ASP A 179 -1.57 -4.15 14.00
C ASP A 179 -1.52 -2.62 13.84
N SER A 180 -0.88 -2.18 12.76
CA SER A 180 -0.65 -0.76 12.49
C SER A 180 -1.96 -0.02 12.16
N TRP A 181 -2.90 -0.70 11.50
CA TRP A 181 -4.25 -0.20 11.24
C TRP A 181 -5.04 -0.12 12.54
N GLU A 182 -5.05 -1.18 13.33
CA GLU A 182 -5.80 -1.20 14.59
C GLU A 182 -5.28 -0.16 15.59
N ARG A 183 -3.95 -0.02 15.75
CA ARG A 183 -3.34 1.00 16.60
C ARG A 183 -3.66 2.42 16.13
N LYS A 184 -3.69 2.65 14.81
CA LYS A 184 -4.02 3.97 14.25
C LYS A 184 -5.43 4.41 14.64
N TYR A 185 -6.42 3.51 14.57
CA TYR A 185 -7.83 3.88 14.82
C TYR A 185 -8.26 3.71 16.27
N THR A 186 -7.69 2.73 16.99
CA THR A 186 -8.21 2.37 18.32
C THR A 186 -7.17 2.39 19.44
N GLY A 187 -5.88 2.48 19.09
CA GLY A 187 -4.75 2.47 20.02
C GLY A 187 -4.40 1.09 20.60
N GLY A 188 -5.01 0.01 20.10
CA GLY A 188 -4.78 -1.36 20.56
C GLY A 188 -5.14 -2.40 19.49
N LEU A 189 -5.03 -3.68 19.84
CA LEU A 189 -5.14 -4.84 18.92
C LEU A 189 -6.34 -5.77 19.23
N VAL A 190 -7.44 -5.21 19.75
CA VAL A 190 -8.55 -6.04 20.32
C VAL A 190 -9.92 -5.46 20.01
N LYS A 191 -9.98 -4.16 19.67
CA LYS A 191 -11.26 -3.46 19.48
C LYS A 191 -11.82 -3.69 18.09
N LEU A 192 -10.94 -3.68 17.09
CA LEU A 192 -11.31 -4.10 15.75
C LEU A 192 -11.21 -5.63 15.72
N THR A 193 -12.15 -6.26 15.04
CA THR A 193 -12.13 -7.71 14.85
C THR A 193 -12.61 -8.05 13.45
N GLN A 194 -12.21 -9.21 12.92
CA GLN A 194 -12.64 -9.63 11.58
C GLN A 194 -14.15 -9.52 11.30
N THR A 195 -14.99 -9.77 12.31
CA THR A 195 -16.46 -9.76 12.19
C THR A 195 -17.13 -8.66 13.02
N GLY A 196 -16.33 -7.78 13.64
CA GLY A 196 -16.84 -6.66 14.43
C GLY A 196 -17.39 -5.57 13.55
N ASP A 197 -18.06 -4.60 14.15
CA ASP A 197 -18.63 -3.40 13.52
C ASP A 197 -18.58 -2.33 14.61
N LEU A 198 -17.39 -1.75 14.81
CA LEU A 198 -17.09 -0.91 15.97
C LEU A 198 -17.96 0.35 16.01
N ASP A 199 -18.31 0.91 14.86
CA ASP A 199 -19.10 2.14 14.75
C ASP A 199 -20.59 1.92 14.46
N GLY A 200 -21.01 0.68 14.17
CA GLY A 200 -22.39 0.25 14.08
C GLY A 200 -23.08 0.60 12.76
N ASP A 201 -22.31 0.71 11.67
CA ASP A 201 -22.83 1.11 10.36
C ASP A 201 -23.23 -0.07 9.46
N GLY A 202 -22.98 -1.30 9.93
CA GLY A 202 -23.30 -2.55 9.27
C GLY A 202 -22.21 -3.10 8.34
N VAL A 203 -21.04 -2.46 8.27
CA VAL A 203 -19.83 -2.96 7.60
C VAL A 203 -18.91 -3.58 8.66
N SER A 204 -18.22 -4.67 8.31
CA SER A 204 -17.31 -5.29 9.28
C SER A 204 -15.98 -4.53 9.39
N ASP A 205 -15.33 -4.51 10.55
CA ASP A 205 -14.05 -3.79 10.74
C ASP A 205 -12.98 -4.25 9.72
N TYR A 206 -13.02 -5.51 9.32
CA TYR A 206 -12.15 -6.07 8.28
C TYR A 206 -12.51 -5.60 6.86
N ASP A 207 -13.80 -5.56 6.52
CA ASP A 207 -14.22 -5.00 5.23
C ASP A 207 -13.90 -3.50 5.15
N GLU A 208 -13.98 -2.79 6.27
CA GLU A 208 -13.54 -1.40 6.38
C GLU A 208 -12.03 -1.25 6.19
N TYR A 209 -11.22 -2.15 6.77
CA TYR A 209 -9.79 -2.24 6.48
C TYR A 209 -9.54 -2.45 4.97
N LEU A 210 -10.22 -3.39 4.31
CA LEU A 210 -10.07 -3.60 2.87
C LEU A 210 -10.53 -2.40 2.04
N ALA A 211 -11.60 -1.72 2.47
CA ALA A 211 -12.14 -0.52 1.84
C ALA A 211 -11.31 0.75 2.10
N GLY A 212 -10.50 0.74 3.15
CA GLY A 212 -9.79 1.92 3.65
C GLY A 212 -10.70 2.95 4.32
N THR A 213 -11.85 2.55 4.87
CA THR A 213 -12.74 3.45 5.64
C THR A 213 -12.30 3.54 7.10
N ASP A 214 -12.74 4.57 7.83
CA ASP A 214 -12.46 4.74 9.25
C ASP A 214 -13.46 3.96 10.12
N PRO A 215 -13.05 2.86 10.79
CA PRO A 215 -13.93 1.98 11.56
C PRO A 215 -14.44 2.59 12.87
N THR A 216 -14.18 3.87 13.09
CA THR A 216 -14.70 4.63 14.23
C THR A 216 -15.74 5.66 13.82
N LYS A 217 -16.14 5.68 12.54
CA LYS A 217 -16.99 6.70 11.94
C LYS A 217 -17.95 6.11 10.91
N ALA A 218 -19.18 5.84 11.36
CA ALA A 218 -20.29 5.30 10.54
C ALA A 218 -20.68 6.12 9.28
N SER A 219 -20.14 7.34 9.14
CA SER A 219 -20.31 8.15 7.93
C SER A 219 -19.31 7.84 6.82
N ASP A 220 -18.15 7.28 7.16
CA ASP A 220 -17.07 6.97 6.21
C ASP A 220 -17.29 5.57 5.64
N ARG A 221 -17.99 5.49 4.51
CA ARG A 221 -18.41 4.21 3.92
C ARG A 221 -18.04 4.09 2.47
N PHE A 222 -17.61 2.90 2.09
CA PHE A 222 -17.39 2.52 0.70
C PHE A 222 -18.71 2.12 0.04
N LEU A 223 -19.27 3.05 -0.73
CA LEU A 223 -20.56 2.91 -1.38
C LEU A 223 -20.49 3.39 -2.82
N VAL A 224 -21.21 2.70 -3.71
CA VAL A 224 -21.56 3.26 -5.02
C VAL A 224 -22.62 4.34 -4.79
N VAL A 225 -22.26 5.59 -5.07
CA VAL A 225 -23.08 6.77 -4.81
C VAL A 225 -23.85 7.25 -6.03
N ASN A 226 -23.42 6.87 -7.23
CA ASN A 226 -24.13 7.20 -8.47
C ASN A 226 -23.85 6.17 -9.56
N ILE A 227 -24.89 5.86 -10.35
CA ILE A 227 -24.78 5.09 -11.59
C ILE A 227 -25.61 5.84 -12.64
N ALA A 228 -24.97 6.30 -13.70
CA ALA A 228 -25.61 7.09 -14.74
C ALA A 228 -25.19 6.62 -16.14
N ALA A 229 -26.10 6.70 -17.11
CA ALA A 229 -25.72 6.51 -18.51
C ALA A 229 -24.79 7.65 -18.95
N ALA A 230 -23.60 7.32 -19.48
CA ALA A 230 -22.59 8.31 -19.89
C ALA A 230 -22.84 8.83 -21.31
N ASN A 231 -23.39 7.98 -22.19
CA ASN A 231 -23.90 8.30 -23.52
C ASN A 231 -25.20 7.50 -23.76
N ALA A 232 -26.04 7.90 -24.71
CA ALA A 232 -27.32 7.26 -24.99
C ALA A 232 -27.18 5.77 -25.40
N GLY A 233 -27.09 4.87 -24.43
CA GLY A 233 -27.24 3.41 -24.57
C GLY A 233 -25.96 2.56 -24.50
N ASP A 234 -24.77 3.14 -24.65
CA ASP A 234 -23.55 2.34 -24.89
C ASP A 234 -22.52 2.37 -23.75
N SER A 235 -22.77 3.14 -22.68
CA SER A 235 -21.85 3.21 -21.55
C SER A 235 -22.52 3.67 -20.26
N VAL A 236 -22.01 3.15 -19.15
CA VAL A 236 -22.44 3.50 -17.79
C VAL A 236 -21.26 4.08 -17.04
N GLN A 237 -21.46 5.26 -16.46
CA GLN A 237 -20.54 5.85 -15.50
C GLN A 237 -20.97 5.46 -14.09
N ILE A 238 -20.05 4.86 -13.34
CA ILE A 238 -20.24 4.45 -11.96
C ILE A 238 -19.35 5.35 -11.11
N THR A 239 -19.91 5.90 -10.03
CA THR A 239 -19.19 6.75 -9.06
C THR A 239 -19.36 6.16 -7.67
N TRP A 240 -18.27 6.07 -6.92
CA TRP A 240 -18.23 5.55 -5.55
C TRP A 240 -17.38 6.43 -4.64
N ASN A 241 -17.61 6.34 -3.33
CA ASN A 241 -16.71 6.92 -2.33
C ASN A 241 -15.37 6.18 -2.37
N SER A 242 -14.26 6.90 -2.42
CA SER A 242 -12.94 6.31 -2.60
C SER A 242 -11.93 6.81 -1.58
N ASN A 243 -11.10 5.90 -1.10
CA ASN A 243 -9.88 6.19 -0.36
C ASN A 243 -8.66 6.30 -1.31
N PRO A 244 -7.78 7.32 -1.15
CA PRO A 244 -6.54 7.46 -1.93
C PRO A 244 -5.56 6.28 -1.83
N SER A 245 -5.66 5.47 -0.77
CA SER A 245 -4.78 4.31 -0.51
C SER A 245 -5.31 2.98 -1.06
N ARG A 246 -6.33 3.00 -1.92
CA ARG A 246 -6.93 1.80 -2.51
C ARG A 246 -7.04 1.93 -4.02
N CYS A 247 -6.91 0.81 -4.71
CA CYS A 247 -7.31 0.68 -6.11
C CYS A 247 -8.67 -0.01 -6.19
N TYR A 248 -9.34 0.10 -7.34
CA TYR A 248 -10.68 -0.43 -7.51
C TYR A 248 -10.79 -1.27 -8.77
N GLN A 249 -11.62 -2.30 -8.70
CA GLN A 249 -12.01 -3.09 -9.86
C GLN A 249 -13.53 -3.09 -9.96
N ILE A 250 -14.05 -2.77 -11.15
CA ILE A 250 -15.48 -2.93 -11.40
C ILE A 250 -15.70 -4.38 -11.83
N GLN A 251 -16.68 -5.01 -11.21
CA GLN A 251 -17.15 -6.33 -11.60
C GLN A 251 -18.58 -6.25 -12.12
N GLU A 252 -18.86 -7.05 -13.14
CA GLU A 252 -20.15 -7.14 -13.79
C GLU A 252 -20.74 -8.55 -13.73
N ARG A 253 -22.06 -8.62 -13.83
CA ARG A 253 -22.79 -9.88 -13.94
C ARG A 253 -24.14 -9.65 -14.64
N ASP A 254 -24.58 -10.63 -15.42
CA ASP A 254 -25.84 -10.58 -16.18
C ASP A 254 -27.10 -10.82 -15.31
N ASN A 255 -26.95 -11.40 -14.12
CA ASN A 255 -28.06 -11.76 -13.24
C ASN A 255 -27.68 -11.62 -11.76
N LEU A 256 -28.59 -11.14 -10.92
CA LEU A 256 -28.35 -10.96 -9.47
C LEU A 256 -28.26 -12.27 -8.66
N PHE A 257 -28.86 -13.36 -9.15
CA PHE A 257 -29.06 -14.61 -8.41
C PHE A 257 -28.11 -15.75 -8.83
N SER A 258 -27.50 -15.67 -10.00
CA SER A 258 -26.68 -16.76 -10.56
C SER A 258 -25.51 -16.24 -11.39
N GLY A 259 -24.43 -17.02 -11.45
CA GLY A 259 -23.20 -16.65 -12.13
C GLY A 259 -22.21 -15.96 -11.20
N GLY A 260 -20.92 -16.09 -11.53
CA GLY A 260 -19.85 -15.37 -10.85
C GLY A 260 -19.82 -13.90 -11.27
N TRP A 261 -19.30 -13.05 -10.38
CA TRP A 261 -18.89 -11.71 -10.75
C TRP A 261 -17.65 -11.80 -11.65
N LEU A 262 -17.63 -11.03 -12.73
CA LEU A 262 -16.52 -10.99 -13.68
C LEU A 262 -15.91 -9.60 -13.73
N ASP A 263 -14.59 -9.52 -13.80
CA ASP A 263 -13.90 -8.25 -13.94
C ASP A 263 -14.23 -7.57 -15.27
N VAL A 264 -14.63 -6.30 -15.18
CA VAL A 264 -14.76 -5.43 -16.34
C VAL A 264 -13.37 -5.14 -16.88
N ALA A 265 -13.09 -5.65 -18.08
CA ALA A 265 -11.77 -5.57 -18.72
C ALA A 265 -11.32 -4.13 -19.05
N SER A 266 -12.26 -3.23 -19.32
CA SER A 266 -11.98 -1.80 -19.55
C SER A 266 -12.95 -0.95 -18.73
N PRO A 267 -12.45 -0.13 -17.78
CA PRO A 267 -11.06 0.35 -17.70
C PRO A 267 -10.06 -0.57 -16.96
N GLY A 268 -10.51 -1.72 -16.47
CA GLY A 268 -9.68 -2.61 -15.63
C GLY A 268 -9.42 -1.99 -14.27
N LEU A 269 -8.21 -2.19 -13.73
CA LEU A 269 -7.81 -1.65 -12.42
C LEU A 269 -7.78 -0.11 -12.43
N ILE A 270 -8.51 0.49 -11.52
CA ILE A 270 -8.73 1.94 -11.40
C ILE A 270 -7.97 2.48 -10.19
N ALA A 271 -7.12 3.49 -10.43
CA ALA A 271 -6.50 4.27 -9.37
C ALA A 271 -7.52 5.26 -8.76
N PRO A 272 -7.39 5.64 -7.49
CA PRO A 272 -8.28 6.63 -6.88
C PRO A 272 -8.11 7.98 -7.57
N SER A 273 -9.21 8.70 -7.73
CA SER A 273 -9.20 10.10 -8.17
C SER A 273 -8.78 11.04 -7.03
N GLU A 274 -8.35 12.26 -7.38
CA GLU A 274 -8.21 13.32 -6.37
C GLU A 274 -9.58 13.67 -5.78
N GLY A 275 -9.71 13.55 -4.45
CA GLY A 275 -10.95 13.86 -3.73
C GLY A 275 -11.64 12.64 -3.14
N PRO A 276 -12.90 12.81 -2.66
CA PRO A 276 -13.60 11.78 -1.89
C PRO A 276 -14.27 10.71 -2.75
N THR A 277 -14.35 10.89 -4.07
CA THR A 277 -15.03 9.96 -4.98
C THR A 277 -14.20 9.66 -6.20
N THR A 278 -14.35 8.45 -6.72
CA THR A 278 -13.76 8.01 -7.98
C THR A 278 -14.88 7.62 -8.93
N SER A 279 -14.70 7.91 -10.22
CA SER A 279 -15.64 7.53 -11.27
C SER A 279 -14.94 6.77 -12.39
N ALA A 280 -15.63 5.79 -12.95
CA ALA A 280 -15.16 5.07 -14.13
C ALA A 280 -16.32 4.79 -15.08
N THR A 281 -15.99 4.78 -16.37
CA THR A 281 -16.94 4.49 -17.45
C THR A 281 -16.75 3.07 -17.96
N VAL A 282 -17.79 2.27 -17.85
CA VAL A 282 -17.91 0.93 -18.43
C VAL A 282 -18.58 1.05 -19.79
N ILE A 283 -17.97 0.48 -20.82
CA ILE A 283 -18.56 0.42 -22.17
C ILE A 283 -19.44 -0.83 -22.24
N GLU A 284 -20.72 -0.65 -22.54
CA GLU A 284 -21.67 -1.74 -22.74
C GLU A 284 -21.72 -2.11 -24.22
N ALA A 285 -21.14 -3.27 -24.58
CA ALA A 285 -21.12 -3.72 -25.97
C ALA A 285 -22.49 -4.19 -26.51
N ALA A 286 -23.52 -4.28 -25.66
CA ALA A 286 -24.89 -4.64 -26.06
C ALA A 286 -25.91 -4.23 -25.00
N ALA A 287 -27.10 -3.80 -25.44
CA ALA A 287 -28.24 -3.49 -24.57
C ALA A 287 -28.74 -4.76 -23.85
N ARG A 288 -28.21 -5.01 -22.66
CA ARG A 288 -28.64 -6.05 -21.72
C ARG A 288 -28.63 -5.46 -20.31
N HIS A 289 -29.54 -5.92 -19.46
CA HIS A 289 -29.47 -5.57 -18.04
C HIS A 289 -28.20 -6.18 -17.44
N ARG A 290 -27.36 -5.34 -16.84
CA ARG A 290 -26.16 -5.73 -16.10
C ARG A 290 -26.26 -5.24 -14.67
N TYR A 291 -25.65 -5.99 -13.77
CA TYR A 291 -25.43 -5.61 -12.39
C TYR A 291 -23.96 -5.35 -12.20
N TYR A 292 -23.65 -4.27 -11.49
CA TYR A 292 -22.28 -3.87 -11.20
C TYR A 292 -22.04 -3.90 -9.70
N LYS A 293 -20.82 -4.24 -9.32
CA LYS A 293 -20.25 -3.92 -8.02
C LYS A 293 -18.86 -3.33 -8.22
N VAL A 294 -18.42 -2.57 -7.23
CA VAL A 294 -17.05 -2.06 -7.17
C VAL A 294 -16.37 -2.78 -6.03
N GLU A 295 -15.20 -3.34 -6.29
CA GLU A 295 -14.35 -3.99 -5.31
C GLU A 295 -13.19 -3.06 -4.98
N SER A 296 -12.94 -2.83 -3.69
CA SER A 296 -11.75 -2.15 -3.20
C SER A 296 -10.62 -3.16 -3.04
N LEU A 297 -9.43 -2.78 -3.46
CA LEU A 297 -8.25 -3.63 -3.45
C LEU A 297 -7.08 -2.90 -2.78
N LEU A 298 -6.37 -3.63 -1.92
CA LEU A 298 -5.10 -3.16 -1.37
C LEU A 298 -4.09 -2.97 -2.51
N PRO A 299 -3.32 -1.87 -2.53
CA PRO A 299 -2.31 -1.60 -3.55
C PRO A 299 -1.30 -2.73 -3.69
N GLY A 300 -0.89 -3.04 -4.92
CA GLY A 300 0.13 -4.05 -5.19
C GLY A 300 -0.25 -5.49 -4.84
N ALA A 301 -1.50 -5.78 -4.46
CA ALA A 301 -1.99 -7.16 -4.51
C ALA A 301 -1.72 -7.71 -5.92
N SER A 302 -1.32 -8.97 -6.04
CA SER A 302 -1.09 -9.60 -7.34
C SER A 302 -2.40 -9.56 -8.15
N TYR A 303 -2.59 -8.53 -8.97
CA TYR A 303 -3.77 -8.36 -9.81
C TYR A 303 -3.64 -9.31 -11.01
N GLY A 304 -3.91 -10.59 -10.75
CA GLY A 304 -4.07 -11.60 -11.79
C GLY A 304 -5.50 -11.59 -12.33
N PRO A 305 -5.68 -12.00 -13.60
CA PRO A 305 -7.01 -12.25 -14.18
C PRO A 305 -7.72 -13.45 -13.55
#